data_AF-A0A2T7NYI8-F1
#
_entry.id   AF-A0A2T7NYI8-F1
#
_cell.length_a   1.000
_cell.length_b   1.000
_cell.length_c   1.000
_cell.angle_alpha   90.00
_cell.angle_beta   90.00
_cell.angle_gamma   90.00
#
_symmetry.space_group_name_H-M   'P 1'
#
loop_
_entity.id
_entity.type
_entity.pdbx_description
1 polymer ?
#
loop_
_entity_poly.entity_id
_entity_poly.type
_entity_poly.pdbx_seq_one_letter_code
_entity_poly.pdbx_strand_id
1 'polypeptide(L)'
;MVHTTGTVTQHELLVSNLTALSGATFSALVAWYVDARPWERVLQQRAGSSVSGNASDVTSAVLSSAKLRLRLAHDARSEVFASASSVHVTGSGSEAVVRAQVLRYLGDEEHGESETRFQTMMTWWMLNVDTTGLVAVSAWSVSHEVQLFNLTLTSDTDWFVNF
;
A
#
# COMPACT_ATOMS: atom_id res chain seq x y z
N MET A 1 1.78 7.82 14.91
CA MET A 1 1.08 8.40 13.74
C MET A 1 1.18 9.92 13.81
N VAL A 2 1.29 10.58 12.67
CA VAL A 2 1.43 12.05 12.59
C VAL A 2 0.37 12.57 11.63
N HIS A 3 -0.46 13.51 12.10
CA HIS A 3 -1.55 14.11 11.32
C HIS A 3 -1.16 15.47 10.76
N THR A 4 -1.82 15.89 9.68
CA THR A 4 -1.63 17.23 9.08
C THR A 4 -2.13 18.36 9.99
N THR A 5 -3.00 18.04 10.95
CA THR A 5 -3.47 18.93 12.05
C THR A 5 -2.38 19.28 13.07
N GLY A 6 -1.22 18.60 13.02
CA GLY A 6 -0.14 18.73 14.01
C GLY A 6 -0.28 17.79 15.20
N THR A 7 -1.32 16.95 15.25
CA THR A 7 -1.47 15.90 16.26
C THR A 7 -0.46 14.77 16.01
N VAL A 8 0.30 14.43 17.06
CA VAL A 8 1.22 13.29 17.07
C VAL A 8 0.75 12.30 18.13
N THR A 9 0.53 11.05 17.70
CA THR A 9 0.20 9.95 18.61
C THR A 9 1.34 8.93 18.60
N GLN A 10 2.02 8.82 19.72
CA GLN A 10 3.08 7.83 19.97
C GLN A 10 2.49 6.60 20.66
N HIS A 11 2.88 5.42 20.17
CA HIS A 11 2.56 4.14 20.79
C HIS A 11 3.86 3.40 21.06
N GLU A 12 4.03 2.94 22.30
CA GLU A 12 5.13 2.07 22.69
C GLU A 12 4.58 0.67 22.94
N LEU A 13 5.08 -0.30 22.19
CA LEU A 13 4.58 -1.67 22.19
C LEU A 13 5.74 -2.64 22.37
N LEU A 14 5.55 -3.68 23.17
CA LEU A 14 6.47 -4.81 23.21
C LEU A 14 6.35 -5.61 21.92
N VAL A 15 7.44 -5.75 21.15
CA VAL A 15 7.40 -6.48 19.86
C VAL A 15 6.95 -7.95 20.04
N SER A 16 7.23 -8.56 21.19
CA SER A 16 6.94 -9.97 21.47
C SER A 16 5.46 -10.29 21.67
N ASN A 17 4.65 -9.35 22.16
CA ASN A 17 3.23 -9.61 22.46
C ASN A 17 2.32 -8.41 22.20
N LEU A 18 2.87 -7.33 21.63
CA LEU A 18 2.27 -6.02 21.40
C LEU A 18 1.47 -5.44 22.57
N THR A 19 1.88 -5.78 23.79
CA THR A 19 1.31 -5.12 24.95
C THR A 19 1.70 -3.64 24.90
N ALA A 20 0.71 -2.76 25.01
CA ALA A 20 0.95 -1.35 25.14
C ALA A 20 1.71 -1.07 26.44
N LEU A 21 2.91 -0.52 26.30
CA LEU A 21 3.75 -0.09 27.41
C LEU A 21 3.37 1.32 27.86
N SER A 22 3.23 2.20 26.88
CA SER A 22 2.88 3.60 27.09
C SER A 22 2.32 4.19 25.80
N GLY A 23 1.71 5.37 25.90
CA GLY A 23 1.29 6.16 24.75
C GLY A 23 1.17 7.62 25.13
N ALA A 24 1.40 8.48 24.16
CA ALA A 24 1.25 9.91 24.35
C ALA A 24 0.63 10.53 23.09
N THR A 25 -0.32 11.44 23.30
CA THR A 25 -0.83 12.32 22.25
C THR A 25 -0.43 13.74 22.60
N PHE A 26 0.22 14.42 21.66
CA PHE A 26 0.67 15.79 21.84
C PHE A 26 0.68 16.53 20.50
N SER A 27 0.67 17.87 20.56
CA SER A 27 0.79 18.70 19.37
C SER A 27 2.25 19.04 19.08
N ALA A 28 2.65 18.96 17.82
CA ALA A 28 3.98 19.34 17.36
C ALA A 28 3.92 20.15 16.06
N LEU A 29 4.93 20.98 15.81
CA LEU A 29 5.12 21.59 14.50
C LEU A 29 5.65 20.51 13.54
N VAL A 30 4.86 20.18 12.52
CA VAL A 30 5.20 19.16 11.54
C VAL A 30 5.44 19.83 10.18
N ALA A 31 6.63 19.64 9.63
CA ALA A 31 6.95 20.04 8.27
C ALA A 31 6.84 18.82 7.34
N TRP A 32 6.07 18.96 6.26
CA TRP A 32 5.88 17.92 5.26
C TRP A 32 6.66 18.27 3.99
N TYR A 33 7.29 17.26 3.39
CA TYR A 33 7.98 17.39 2.11
C TYR A 33 7.31 16.48 1.11
N VAL A 34 7.07 16.99 -0.10
CA VAL A 34 6.49 16.23 -1.20
C VAL A 34 7.61 15.74 -2.10
N ASP A 35 7.53 14.48 -2.53
CA ASP A 35 8.39 13.96 -3.57
C ASP A 35 8.05 14.62 -4.91
N ALA A 36 8.88 15.57 -5.34
CA ALA A 36 8.66 16.37 -6.54
C ALA A 36 9.14 15.71 -7.85
N ARG A 37 9.63 14.46 -7.80
CA ARG A 37 10.03 13.74 -9.01
C ARG A 37 8.83 13.52 -9.95
N PRO A 38 9.02 13.51 -11.27
CA PRO A 38 7.94 13.31 -12.23
C PRO A 38 7.51 11.84 -12.22
N TRP A 39 6.44 11.54 -11.50
CA TRP A 39 5.79 10.23 -11.52
C TRP A 39 4.73 10.22 -12.62
N GLU A 40 4.81 9.24 -13.51
CA GLU A 40 3.85 9.06 -14.60
C GLU A 40 2.96 7.84 -14.33
N ARG A 41 1.64 7.99 -14.53
CA ARG A 41 0.70 6.86 -14.46
C ARG A 41 0.70 6.10 -15.77
N VAL A 42 1.23 4.88 -15.77
CA VAL A 42 1.40 4.05 -16.98
C VAL A 42 0.34 2.97 -17.13
N LEU A 43 -0.39 2.64 -16.06
CA LEU A 43 -1.52 1.73 -16.11
C LEU A 43 -2.56 2.10 -15.06
N GLN A 44 -3.82 2.00 -15.44
CA GLN A 44 -4.98 2.19 -14.57
C GLN A 44 -5.96 1.06 -14.81
N GLN A 45 -6.37 0.40 -13.73
CA GLN A 45 -7.30 -0.71 -13.77
C GLN A 45 -8.50 -0.41 -12.90
N ARG A 46 -9.69 -0.74 -13.40
CA ARG A 46 -10.94 -0.64 -12.67
C ARG A 46 -11.71 -1.94 -12.82
N ALA A 47 -12.16 -2.52 -11.72
CA ALA A 47 -12.88 -3.79 -11.72
C ALA A 47 -12.22 -4.89 -12.60
N GLY A 48 -10.89 -4.93 -12.64
CA GLY A 48 -10.11 -5.95 -13.39
C GLY A 48 -9.95 -5.68 -14.88
N SER A 49 -10.41 -4.52 -15.37
CA SER A 49 -10.21 -4.08 -16.75
C SER A 49 -9.26 -2.89 -16.80
N SER A 50 -8.39 -2.83 -17.81
CA SER A 50 -7.59 -1.63 -18.08
C SER A 50 -8.49 -0.51 -18.58
N VAL A 51 -8.42 0.66 -17.94
CA VAL A 51 -9.17 1.86 -18.32
C VAL A 51 -8.25 2.88 -19.01
N SER A 52 -6.96 2.90 -18.68
CA SER A 52 -5.96 3.72 -19.38
C SER A 52 -4.56 3.12 -19.23
N GLY A 53 -3.71 3.31 -20.24
CA GLY A 53 -2.35 2.78 -20.26
C GLY A 53 -2.30 1.27 -20.56
N ASN A 54 -1.10 0.68 -20.52
CA ASN A 54 -0.87 -0.71 -20.89
C ASN A 54 0.09 -1.43 -19.92
N ALA A 55 -0.19 -2.70 -19.64
CA ALA A 55 0.71 -3.57 -18.89
C ALA A 55 2.10 -3.72 -19.56
N SER A 56 2.19 -3.57 -20.88
CA SER A 56 3.48 -3.52 -21.59
C SER A 56 4.36 -2.35 -21.15
N ASP A 57 3.75 -1.22 -20.79
CA ASP A 57 4.49 -0.01 -20.38
C ASP A 57 5.03 -0.20 -18.97
N VAL A 58 4.23 -0.82 -18.08
CA VAL A 58 4.68 -1.27 -16.76
C VAL A 58 5.85 -2.26 -16.91
N THR A 59 5.73 -3.23 -17.82
CA THR A 59 6.78 -4.23 -18.07
C THR A 59 8.07 -3.56 -18.54
N SER A 60 7.97 -2.64 -19.50
CA SER A 60 9.12 -1.91 -20.04
C SER A 60 9.80 -1.07 -18.96
N ALA A 61 9.03 -0.38 -18.12
CA ALA A 61 9.53 0.42 -17.01
C ALA A 61 10.26 -0.44 -15.95
N VAL A 62 9.71 -1.61 -15.61
CA VAL A 62 10.37 -2.54 -14.69
C VAL A 62 11.69 -3.06 -15.27
N LEU A 63 11.70 -3.43 -16.55
CA LEU A 63 12.92 -3.90 -17.23
C LEU A 63 13.97 -2.79 -17.38
N SER A 64 13.56 -1.53 -17.43
CA SER A 64 14.46 -0.38 -17.42
C SER A 64 14.85 0.08 -16.00
N SER A 65 14.54 -0.70 -14.96
CA SER A 65 14.83 -0.36 -13.55
C SER A 65 14.17 0.92 -13.03
N ALA A 66 13.02 1.31 -13.59
CA ALA A 66 12.23 2.43 -13.09
C ALA A 66 11.69 2.14 -11.68
N LYS A 67 11.52 3.19 -10.87
CA LYS A 67 10.87 3.06 -9.56
C LYS A 67 9.37 2.92 -9.76
N LEU A 68 8.73 2.09 -8.92
CA LEU A 68 7.31 1.77 -9.06
C LEU A 68 6.53 2.09 -7.78
N ARG A 69 5.39 2.77 -7.96
CA ARG A 69 4.40 3.06 -6.91
C ARG A 69 3.03 2.62 -7.37
N LEU A 70 2.20 2.25 -6.40
CA LEU A 70 0.85 1.76 -6.59
C LEU A 70 -0.11 2.63 -5.79
N ARG A 71 -1.26 2.93 -6.40
CA ARG A 71 -2.49 3.28 -5.68
C ARG A 71 -3.39 2.06 -5.71
N LEU A 72 -3.95 1.70 -4.56
CA LEU A 72 -4.85 0.58 -4.37
C LEU A 72 -6.12 1.11 -3.69
N ALA A 73 -7.28 0.95 -4.32
CA ALA A 73 -8.56 1.21 -3.65
C ALA A 73 -9.00 -0.06 -2.91
N HIS A 74 -9.12 0.01 -1.59
CA HIS A 74 -9.68 -1.09 -0.81
C HIS A 74 -11.21 -0.99 -0.75
N ASP A 75 -11.74 0.23 -0.58
CA ASP A 75 -13.14 0.59 -0.72
C ASP A 75 -13.31 2.05 -1.20
N ALA A 76 -14.54 2.59 -1.19
CA ALA A 76 -14.82 3.96 -1.64
C ALA A 76 -14.20 5.07 -0.76
N ARG A 77 -13.62 4.73 0.40
CA ARG A 77 -13.10 5.69 1.39
C ARG A 77 -11.65 5.45 1.77
N SER A 78 -11.08 4.29 1.43
CA SER A 78 -9.73 3.90 1.78
C SER A 78 -8.89 3.60 0.53
N GLU A 79 -7.90 4.46 0.33
CA GLU A 79 -6.89 4.33 -0.73
C GLU A 79 -5.52 4.18 -0.09
N VAL A 80 -4.77 3.19 -0.57
CA VAL A 80 -3.40 2.95 -0.12
C VAL A 80 -2.45 3.34 -1.25
N PHE A 81 -1.52 4.24 -0.94
CA PHE A 81 -0.39 4.57 -1.80
C PHE A 81 0.86 3.89 -1.26
N ALA A 82 1.46 3.01 -2.05
CA ALA A 82 2.61 2.23 -1.60
C ALA A 82 3.68 2.11 -2.68
N SER A 83 4.95 2.08 -2.24
CA SER A 83 6.05 1.72 -3.13
C SER A 83 6.15 0.19 -3.21
N ALA A 84 6.42 -0.35 -4.40
CA ALA A 84 6.65 -1.78 -4.53
C ALA A 84 7.97 -2.16 -3.85
N SER A 85 7.92 -3.17 -2.98
CA SER A 85 9.07 -3.71 -2.26
C SER A 85 9.85 -4.73 -3.11
N SER A 86 9.13 -5.49 -3.94
CA SER A 86 9.71 -6.39 -4.95
C SER A 86 8.80 -6.39 -6.18
N VAL A 87 9.37 -6.59 -7.36
CA VAL A 87 8.61 -6.65 -8.62
C VAL A 87 9.14 -7.81 -9.46
N HIS A 88 8.21 -8.58 -10.03
CA HIS A 88 8.52 -9.71 -10.89
C HIS A 88 7.71 -9.61 -12.18
N VAL A 89 8.34 -9.90 -13.31
CA VAL A 89 7.66 -10.07 -14.59
C VAL A 89 7.52 -11.57 -14.84
N THR A 90 6.31 -11.99 -15.20
CA THR A 90 5.98 -13.37 -15.57
C THR A 90 5.36 -13.41 -16.96
N GLY A 91 5.48 -14.54 -17.67
CA GLY A 91 5.05 -14.62 -19.06
C GLY A 91 6.03 -13.94 -20.04
N SER A 92 5.61 -13.75 -21.28
CA SER A 92 6.43 -13.12 -22.33
C SER A 92 5.57 -12.44 -23.39
N GLY A 93 6.14 -11.43 -24.06
CA GLY A 93 5.44 -10.72 -25.13
C GLY A 93 4.18 -10.01 -24.63
N SER A 94 3.09 -10.14 -25.38
CA SER A 94 1.78 -9.52 -25.05
C SER A 94 1.09 -10.14 -23.83
N GLU A 95 1.55 -11.29 -23.35
CA GLU A 95 1.00 -11.98 -22.17
C GLU A 95 1.83 -11.70 -20.90
N ALA A 96 2.81 -10.80 -20.97
CA ALA A 96 3.62 -10.44 -19.82
C ALA A 96 2.75 -9.81 -18.72
N VAL A 97 2.87 -10.35 -17.52
CA VAL A 97 2.19 -9.89 -16.31
C VAL A 97 3.23 -9.41 -15.32
N VAL A 98 3.10 -8.18 -14.86
CA VAL A 98 3.92 -7.63 -13.78
C VAL A 98 3.20 -7.85 -12.46
N ARG A 99 3.91 -8.45 -11.50
CA ARG A 99 3.43 -8.66 -10.14
C ARG A 99 4.32 -7.90 -9.16
N ALA A 100 3.71 -6.97 -8.43
CA ALA A 100 4.38 -6.13 -7.45
C ALA A 100 4.00 -6.58 -6.03
N GLN A 101 5.01 -6.77 -5.20
CA GLN A 101 4.85 -7.03 -3.78
C GLN A 101 4.87 -5.73 -3.02
N VAL A 102 3.85 -5.51 -2.20
CA VAL A 102 3.81 -4.42 -1.23
C VAL A 102 3.87 -5.04 0.16
N LEU A 103 5.01 -4.86 0.82
CA LEU A 103 5.24 -5.38 2.16
C LEU A 103 5.02 -4.27 3.18
N ARG A 104 4.19 -4.57 4.19
CA ARG A 104 4.07 -3.84 5.47
C ARG A 104 3.52 -2.42 5.32
N TYR A 105 2.21 -2.31 5.25
CA TYR A 105 1.54 -1.18 5.89
C TYR A 105 0.83 -1.67 7.16
N LEU A 106 0.91 -0.87 8.23
CA LEU A 106 0.12 -1.08 9.43
C LEU A 106 -1.28 -0.57 9.14
N GLY A 107 -2.30 -1.38 9.39
CA GLY A 107 -3.68 -0.96 9.19
C GLY A 107 -4.04 0.24 10.05
N ASP A 108 -4.84 1.14 9.50
CA ASP A 108 -5.44 2.28 10.18
C ASP A 108 -6.98 2.18 10.20
N GLU A 109 -7.59 2.98 11.06
CA GLU A 109 -9.03 3.13 11.22
C GLU A 109 -9.36 4.61 11.43
N GLU A 110 -10.58 5.03 11.06
CA GLU A 110 -11.03 6.40 11.24
C GLU A 110 -10.98 6.81 12.73
N HIS A 111 -10.56 8.04 13.01
CA HIS A 111 -10.52 8.65 14.33
C HIS A 111 -11.07 10.08 14.29
N GLY A 112 -12.35 10.23 14.64
CA GLY A 112 -13.04 11.51 14.48
C GLY A 112 -13.29 11.84 13.00
N GLU A 113 -13.50 13.13 12.69
CA GLU A 113 -13.87 13.55 11.33
C GLU A 113 -12.69 13.76 10.37
N SER A 114 -11.47 13.91 10.90
CA SER A 114 -10.31 14.35 10.10
C SER A 114 -9.01 13.60 10.36
N GLU A 115 -9.01 12.64 11.29
CA GLU A 115 -7.82 11.88 11.66
C GLU A 115 -8.07 10.38 11.50
N THR A 116 -6.99 9.62 11.36
CA THR A 116 -7.00 8.17 11.46
C THR A 116 -6.19 7.76 12.69
N ARG A 117 -6.27 6.50 13.10
CA ARG A 117 -5.37 5.94 14.12
C ARG A 117 -4.96 4.55 13.69
N PHE A 118 -3.95 3.98 14.33
CA PHE A 118 -3.67 2.57 14.12
C PHE A 118 -4.88 1.73 14.53
N GLN A 119 -5.14 0.67 13.76
CA GLN A 119 -6.19 -0.28 14.11
C GLN A 119 -5.97 -0.84 15.51
N THR A 120 -7.07 -1.02 16.25
CA THR A 120 -7.02 -1.60 17.61
C THR A 120 -6.35 -2.99 17.58
N MET A 121 -6.57 -3.76 16.51
CA MET A 121 -5.81 -4.97 16.22
C MET A 121 -4.78 -4.69 15.13
N MET A 122 -3.52 -4.50 15.53
CA MET A 122 -2.43 -4.30 14.59
C MET A 122 -2.27 -5.51 13.66
N THR A 123 -2.31 -5.22 12.37
CA THR A 123 -2.29 -6.21 11.30
C THR A 123 -1.17 -5.87 10.31
N TRP A 124 -0.36 -6.86 9.96
CA TRP A 124 0.56 -6.77 8.84
C TRP A 124 -0.17 -7.17 7.57
N TRP A 125 -0.25 -6.23 6.64
CA TRP A 125 -0.76 -6.49 5.30
C TRP A 125 0.41 -6.76 4.34
N MET A 126 0.30 -7.87 3.62
CA MET A 126 1.20 -8.27 2.55
C MET A 126 0.38 -8.43 1.29
N LEU A 127 0.70 -7.66 0.26
CA LEU A 127 -0.06 -7.63 -0.99
C LEU A 127 0.81 -8.11 -2.15
N ASN A 128 0.23 -8.92 -3.03
CA ASN A 128 0.72 -9.13 -4.38
C ASN A 128 -0.29 -8.52 -5.35
N VAL A 129 0.13 -7.47 -6.05
CA VAL A 129 -0.71 -6.72 -7.00
C VAL A 129 -0.25 -7.06 -8.42
N ASP A 130 -1.19 -7.44 -9.26
CA ASP A 130 -1.00 -7.85 -10.65
C ASP A 130 -1.50 -6.74 -11.60
N THR A 131 -0.81 -6.52 -12.72
CA THR A 131 -1.26 -5.71 -13.86
C THR A 131 -2.56 -6.17 -14.55
N THR A 132 -3.23 -7.23 -14.08
CA THR A 132 -4.58 -7.67 -14.44
C THR A 132 -5.64 -7.16 -13.47
N GLY A 133 -5.24 -6.47 -12.39
CA GLY A 133 -6.11 -5.93 -11.36
C GLY A 133 -6.42 -6.92 -10.25
N LEU A 134 -5.87 -8.14 -10.33
CA LEU A 134 -5.91 -9.12 -9.25
C LEU A 134 -4.96 -8.72 -8.13
N VAL A 135 -5.47 -8.74 -6.90
CA VAL A 135 -4.71 -8.47 -5.69
C VAL A 135 -4.87 -9.65 -4.75
N ALA A 136 -3.77 -10.37 -4.52
CA ALA A 136 -3.71 -11.37 -3.47
C ALA A 136 -3.29 -10.69 -2.17
N VAL A 137 -4.12 -10.84 -1.14
CA VAL A 137 -4.02 -10.18 0.15
C VAL A 137 -3.78 -11.22 1.22
N SER A 138 -2.71 -11.03 1.98
CA SER A 138 -2.40 -11.84 3.17
C SER A 138 -2.26 -10.91 4.37
N ALA A 139 -3.12 -11.10 5.36
CA ALA A 139 -3.17 -10.28 6.57
C ALA A 139 -2.81 -11.13 7.78
N TRP A 140 -1.90 -10.64 8.61
CA TRP A 140 -1.39 -11.35 9.78
C TRP A 140 -1.56 -10.51 11.03
N SER A 141 -2.09 -11.10 12.11
CA SER A 141 -2.08 -10.45 13.41
C SER A 141 -0.64 -10.31 13.88
N VAL A 142 -0.23 -9.07 14.14
CA VAL A 142 1.11 -8.81 14.65
C VAL A 142 1.28 -9.41 16.05
N SER A 143 0.20 -9.45 16.85
CA SER A 143 0.22 -9.84 18.27
C SER A 143 0.19 -11.34 18.51
N HIS A 144 -0.47 -12.09 17.63
CA HIS A 144 -0.76 -13.51 17.86
C HIS A 144 -0.06 -14.42 16.83
N GLU A 145 0.68 -13.83 15.88
CA GLU A 145 1.34 -14.55 14.76
C GLU A 145 0.37 -15.45 13.95
N VAL A 146 -0.93 -15.13 13.98
CA VAL A 146 -1.96 -15.87 13.24
C VAL A 146 -2.32 -15.14 11.95
N GLN A 147 -2.48 -15.90 10.86
CA GLN A 147 -3.05 -15.39 9.61
C GLN A 147 -4.53 -15.11 9.79
N LEU A 148 -4.93 -13.85 9.59
CA LEU A 148 -6.31 -13.39 9.71
C LEU A 148 -7.07 -13.58 8.40
N PHE A 149 -6.46 -13.20 7.28
CA PHE A 149 -7.07 -13.26 5.95
C PHE A 149 -6.07 -13.76 4.92
N ASN A 150 -6.58 -14.55 3.97
CA ASN A 150 -5.88 -14.94 2.76
C ASN A 150 -6.89 -15.00 1.62
N LEU A 151 -6.90 -14.00 0.76
CA LEU A 151 -7.89 -13.89 -0.29
C LEU A 151 -7.30 -13.25 -1.54
N THR A 152 -7.94 -13.53 -2.66
CA THR A 152 -7.66 -12.87 -3.93
C THR A 152 -8.91 -12.13 -4.35
N LEU A 153 -8.77 -10.84 -4.59
CA LEU A 153 -9.86 -9.98 -5.03
C LEU A 153 -9.41 -9.15 -6.24
N THR A 154 -10.39 -8.63 -6.96
CA THR A 154 -10.15 -7.63 -7.98
C THR A 154 -10.28 -6.25 -7.34
N SER A 155 -9.27 -5.39 -7.53
CA SER A 155 -9.25 -4.04 -6.96
C SER A 155 -8.89 -3.01 -8.03
N ASP A 156 -9.32 -1.78 -7.81
CA ASP A 156 -8.93 -0.66 -8.63
C ASP A 156 -7.47 -0.29 -8.32
N THR A 157 -6.61 -0.39 -9.33
CA THR A 157 -5.17 -0.17 -9.20
C THR A 157 -4.74 0.95 -10.13
N ASP A 158 -3.82 1.81 -9.67
CA ASP A 158 -3.06 2.69 -10.56
C ASP A 158 -1.56 2.43 -10.36
N TRP A 159 -0.83 2.35 -11.47
CA TRP A 159 0.58 2.07 -11.53
C TRP A 159 1.34 3.32 -11.96
N PHE A 160 2.25 3.77 -11.12
CA PHE A 160 3.06 4.95 -11.35
C PHE A 160 4.53 4.57 -11.46
N VAL A 161 5.23 5.15 -12.43
CA VAL A 161 6.66 4.93 -12.64
C VAL A 161 7.44 6.23 -12.62
N ASN A 162 8.70 6.14 -12.23
CA ASN A 162 9.68 7.22 -12.32
C ASN A 162 11.00 6.64 -12.83
N PHE A 163 11.43 7.10 -14.00
CA PHE A 163 12.69 6.72 -14.64
C PHE A 163 13.89 7.45 -14.03
#